data_AF-A0A401Q751-F1
#
_entry.id   AF-A0A401Q751-F1
#
_cell.length_a   1.000
_cell.length_b   1.000
_cell.length_c   1.000
_cell.angle_alpha   90.00
_cell.angle_beta   90.00
_cell.angle_gamma   90.00
#
_symmetry.space_group_name_H-M   'P 1'
#
loop_
_entity.id
_entity.type
_entity.pdbx_description
1 polymer ?
#
loop_
_entity_poly.entity_id
_entity_poly.type
_entity_poly.pdbx_seq_one_letter_code
_entity_poly.pdbx_strand_id
1 'polypeptide(L)'
;FLFLLFGAEFTAPPEKPPRKNLPPIQAAPTANLDRSDDQVYPLVMEMVKAVLNLKNQVYQIPCEEYINLVKTVGMHLRNLTGSVDQLLPTLPATSRIEIEGTQRLLNKDLSELISKMKLAQQNSVTSLSDECKKQMLTAAHTLAVDSKNLLDAVDQARVRAGQAKPVPN
;
A
#
# COMPACT_ATOMS: atom_id res chain seq x y z
N PHE A 1 -8.31 55.75 -17.07
CA PHE A 1 -8.86 55.14 -18.30
C PHE A 1 -9.59 53.86 -17.89
N LEU A 2 -10.86 53.98 -17.48
CA LEU A 2 -12.07 53.70 -18.28
C LEU A 2 -12.24 52.17 -18.46
N PHE A 3 -13.29 51.44 -18.07
CA PHE A 3 -14.63 51.73 -17.56
C PHE A 3 -15.20 50.45 -16.90
N LEU A 4 -16.07 50.65 -15.91
CA LEU A 4 -17.25 49.88 -15.48
C LEU A 4 -17.69 48.64 -16.30
N LEU A 5 -18.17 47.59 -15.61
CA LEU A 5 -19.59 47.17 -15.65
C LEU A 5 -19.92 45.95 -14.75
N PHE A 6 -21.18 45.97 -14.29
CA PHE A 6 -22.01 44.90 -13.71
C PHE A 6 -21.80 44.44 -12.26
N GLY A 7 -22.82 44.75 -11.45
CA GLY A 7 -23.09 44.07 -10.19
C GLY A 7 -23.72 42.70 -10.40
N ALA A 8 -23.57 41.86 -9.38
CA ALA A 8 -24.44 40.73 -9.09
C ALA A 8 -24.21 40.31 -7.62
N GLU A 9 -25.29 39.91 -6.98
CA GLU A 9 -25.42 39.51 -5.58
C GLU A 9 -24.32 38.57 -5.09
N PHE A 10 -23.80 38.84 -3.89
CA PHE A 10 -23.10 37.84 -3.09
C PHE A 10 -24.11 36.79 -2.62
N THR A 11 -24.25 35.71 -3.40
CA THR A 11 -24.91 34.50 -2.93
C THR A 11 -23.96 33.77 -1.98
N ALA A 12 -24.47 33.41 -0.80
CA ALA A 12 -23.75 32.65 0.21
C ALA A 12 -23.28 31.28 -0.35
N PRO A 13 -22.15 30.73 0.14
CA PRO A 13 -21.68 29.42 -0.28
C PRO A 13 -22.72 28.32 0.07
N PRO A 14 -22.92 27.32 -0.79
CA PRO A 14 -23.96 26.32 -0.57
C PRO A 14 -23.65 25.47 0.68
N GLU A 15 -24.64 25.34 1.57
CA GLU A 15 -24.61 24.40 2.69
C GLU A 15 -24.42 22.97 2.16
N LYS A 16 -23.37 22.30 2.63
CA LYS A 16 -23.15 20.87 2.36
C LYS A 16 -24.27 20.06 3.02
N PRO A 17 -24.89 19.10 2.30
CA PRO A 17 -25.94 18.27 2.88
C PRO A 17 -25.41 17.45 4.06
N PRO A 18 -26.28 17.10 5.03
CA PRO A 18 -25.89 16.41 6.25
C PRO A 18 -25.24 15.05 5.90
N ARG A 19 -24.04 14.81 6.45
CA ARG A 19 -23.33 13.53 6.32
C ARG A 19 -24.14 12.45 7.03
N LYS A 20 -25.05 11.81 6.29
CA LYS A 20 -25.66 10.56 6.67
C LYS A 20 -24.52 9.55 6.86
N ASN A 21 -24.34 9.10 8.09
CA ASN A 21 -23.37 8.12 8.57
C ASN A 21 -22.83 7.24 7.43
N LEU A 22 -21.60 7.50 6.98
CA LEU A 22 -20.91 6.53 6.12
C LEU A 22 -20.69 5.28 6.98
N PRO A 23 -21.06 4.09 6.50
CA PRO A 23 -20.62 2.85 7.11
C PRO A 23 -19.09 2.85 7.21
N PRO A 24 -18.50 2.17 8.20
CA PRO A 24 -17.05 1.94 8.21
C PRO A 24 -16.64 1.45 6.83
N ILE A 25 -15.55 1.99 6.28
CA ILE A 25 -14.94 1.49 5.05
C ILE A 25 -14.48 0.07 5.39
N GLN A 26 -15.38 -0.89 5.25
CA GLN A 26 -15.04 -2.29 5.11
C GLN A 26 -14.28 -2.31 3.79
N ALA A 27 -12.98 -2.52 3.86
CA ALA A 27 -12.22 -3.00 2.72
C ALA A 27 -12.77 -4.40 2.40
N ALA A 28 -13.94 -4.43 1.76
CA ALA A 28 -14.52 -5.66 1.27
C ALA A 28 -13.53 -6.19 0.24
N PRO A 29 -13.03 -7.42 0.39
CA PRO A 29 -12.19 -8.04 -0.62
C PRO A 29 -12.94 -7.96 -1.96
N THR A 30 -12.29 -7.41 -2.98
CA THR A 30 -12.87 -7.20 -4.32
C THR A 30 -13.19 -8.50 -5.06
N ALA A 31 -13.04 -9.66 -4.41
CA ALA A 31 -13.47 -10.97 -4.87
C ALA A 31 -14.04 -11.80 -3.70
N ASN A 32 -15.23 -12.38 -3.90
CA ASN A 32 -15.88 -13.34 -2.99
C ASN A 32 -15.15 -14.70 -3.10
N LEU A 33 -13.95 -14.77 -2.52
CA LEU A 33 -13.12 -15.97 -2.47
C LEU A 33 -13.12 -16.52 -1.05
N ASP A 34 -13.28 -17.85 -0.91
CA ASP A 34 -12.99 -18.55 0.34
C ASP A 34 -11.52 -18.31 0.74
N ARG A 35 -11.31 -17.62 1.87
CA ARG A 35 -9.99 -17.24 2.39
C ARG A 35 -9.43 -18.24 3.41
N SER A 36 -10.13 -19.34 3.67
CA SER A 36 -9.80 -20.27 4.75
C SER A 36 -8.41 -20.92 4.56
N ASP A 37 -7.97 -21.11 3.31
CA ASP A 37 -6.66 -21.67 2.94
C ASP A 37 -5.70 -20.62 2.35
N ASP A 38 -6.00 -19.31 2.46
CA ASP A 38 -5.20 -18.27 1.83
C ASP A 38 -3.97 -17.87 2.66
N GLN A 39 -2.80 -18.30 2.22
CA GLN A 39 -1.52 -17.94 2.84
C GLN A 39 -1.01 -16.54 2.44
N VAL A 40 -1.50 -15.97 1.33
CA VAL A 40 -1.01 -14.69 0.77
C VAL A 40 -1.71 -13.50 1.42
N TYR A 41 -3.03 -13.57 1.60
CA TYR A 41 -3.83 -12.53 2.25
C TYR A 41 -3.27 -12.07 3.62
N PRO A 42 -3.03 -12.96 4.61
CA PRO A 42 -2.53 -12.53 5.92
C PRO A 42 -1.16 -11.86 5.81
N LEU A 43 -0.28 -12.32 4.91
CA LEU A 43 1.03 -11.72 4.70
C LEU A 43 0.95 -10.30 4.12
N VAL A 44 0.00 -10.05 3.22
CA VAL A 44 -0.28 -8.70 2.71
C VAL A 44 -0.85 -7.79 3.81
N MET A 45 -1.69 -8.32 4.70
CA MET A 45 -2.17 -7.56 5.85
C MET A 45 -1.04 -7.21 6.82
N GLU A 46 -0.09 -8.12 7.05
CA GLU A 46 1.12 -7.84 7.84
C GLU A 46 2.00 -6.76 7.18
N MET A 47 2.13 -6.77 5.85
CA MET A 47 2.81 -5.69 5.11
C MET A 47 2.15 -4.32 5.34
N VAL A 48 0.82 -4.24 5.23
CA VAL A 48 0.07 -2.99 5.47
C VAL A 48 0.22 -2.53 6.92
N LYS A 49 0.19 -3.44 7.89
CA LYS A 49 0.43 -3.13 9.31
C LYS A 49 1.84 -2.59 9.55
N ALA A 50 2.86 -3.21 8.96
CA ALA A 50 4.24 -2.77 9.09
C ALA A 50 4.46 -1.37 8.52
N VAL A 51 3.86 -1.07 7.37
CA VAL A 51 3.90 0.27 6.75
C VAL A 51 3.13 1.30 7.60
N LEU A 52 1.98 0.92 8.16
CA LEU A 52 1.23 1.80 9.07
C LEU A 52 2.02 2.08 10.36
N ASN A 53 2.69 1.08 10.91
CA ASN A 53 3.58 1.26 12.05
C ASN A 53 4.74 2.20 11.71
N LEU A 54 5.38 2.03 10.54
CA LEU A 54 6.42 2.95 10.07
C LEU A 54 5.92 4.39 10.02
N LYS A 55 4.73 4.62 9.45
CA LYS A 55 4.08 5.94 9.41
C LYS A 55 3.87 6.54 10.79
N ASN A 56 3.39 5.75 11.75
CA ASN A 56 3.06 6.23 13.07
C ASN A 56 4.31 6.55 13.91
N GLN A 57 5.40 5.84 13.68
CA GLN A 57 6.63 5.94 14.48
C GLN A 57 7.64 6.94 13.94
N VAL A 58 7.63 7.25 12.65
CA VAL A 58 8.65 8.07 11.97
C VAL A 58 8.94 9.42 12.63
N TYR A 59 7.93 10.05 13.22
CA TYR A 59 8.06 11.35 13.89
C TYR A 59 8.31 11.23 15.40
N GLN A 60 8.25 10.02 15.95
CA GLN A 60 8.35 9.76 17.39
C GLN A 60 9.71 9.19 17.80
N ILE A 61 10.39 8.50 16.87
CA ILE A 61 11.67 7.83 17.14
C ILE A 61 12.85 8.59 16.51
N PRO A 62 14.06 8.45 17.07
CA PRO A 62 15.28 9.01 16.47
C PRO A 62 15.60 8.35 15.11
N CYS A 63 16.34 9.05 14.25
CA CYS A 63 16.53 8.64 12.86
C CYS A 63 17.34 7.34 12.76
N GLU A 64 18.22 7.06 13.71
CA GLU A 64 19.01 5.84 13.84
C GLU A 64 18.11 4.60 13.93
N GLU A 65 16.91 4.73 14.47
CA GLU A 65 15.95 3.63 14.65
C GLU A 65 15.07 3.38 13.42
N TYR A 66 15.09 4.26 12.41
CA TYR A 66 14.32 4.05 11.16
C TYR A 66 14.68 2.72 10.47
N ILE A 67 15.93 2.28 10.62
CA ILE A 67 16.40 1.00 10.09
C ILE A 67 15.61 -0.19 10.63
N ASN A 68 15.16 -0.13 11.88
CA ASN A 68 14.38 -1.21 12.49
C ASN A 68 12.98 -1.29 11.87
N LEU A 69 12.34 -0.13 11.63
CA LEU A 69 11.05 -0.07 10.94
C LEU A 69 11.14 -0.64 9.52
N VAL A 70 12.16 -0.24 8.75
CA VAL A 70 12.34 -0.70 7.37
C VAL A 70 12.75 -2.18 7.31
N LYS A 71 13.54 -2.67 8.28
CA LYS A 71 13.85 -4.11 8.41
C LYS A 71 12.59 -4.94 8.62
N THR A 72 11.67 -4.49 9.47
CA THR A 72 10.37 -5.17 9.67
C THR A 72 9.59 -5.25 8.37
N VAL A 73 9.48 -4.14 7.63
CA VAL A 73 8.83 -4.12 6.30
C VAL A 73 9.50 -5.10 5.33
N GLY A 74 10.84 -5.10 5.25
CA GLY A 74 11.58 -6.01 4.37
C GLY A 74 11.43 -7.49 4.75
N MET A 75 11.33 -7.81 6.05
CA MET A 75 11.05 -9.16 6.53
C MET A 75 9.65 -9.64 6.09
N HIS A 76 8.63 -8.80 6.25
CA HIS A 76 7.28 -9.14 5.79
C HIS A 76 7.23 -9.31 4.28
N LEU A 77 7.96 -8.48 3.51
CA LEU A 77 8.03 -8.63 2.06
C LEU A 77 8.67 -9.96 1.68
N ARG A 78 9.77 -10.36 2.33
CA ARG A 78 10.42 -11.65 2.08
C ARG A 78 9.48 -12.83 2.35
N ASN A 79 8.69 -12.77 3.42
CA ASN A 79 7.72 -13.81 3.74
C ASN A 79 6.61 -13.86 2.67
N LEU A 80 6.10 -12.70 2.25
CA LEU A 80 5.10 -12.57 1.20
C LEU A 80 5.60 -13.14 -0.12
N THR A 81 6.78 -12.72 -0.59
CA THR A 81 7.34 -13.22 -1.85
C THR A 81 7.58 -14.73 -1.78
N GLY A 82 8.12 -15.23 -0.67
CA GLY A 82 8.33 -16.67 -0.47
C GLY A 82 7.03 -17.48 -0.48
N SER A 83 5.95 -16.97 0.10
CA SER A 83 4.64 -17.63 0.03
C SER A 83 4.07 -17.62 -1.39
N VAL A 84 4.27 -16.54 -2.14
CA VAL A 84 3.82 -16.45 -3.54
C VAL A 84 4.65 -17.39 -4.43
N ASP A 85 5.95 -17.51 -4.21
CA ASP A 85 6.82 -18.44 -4.94
C ASP A 85 6.37 -19.90 -4.79
N GLN A 86 5.86 -20.28 -3.62
CA GLN A 86 5.29 -21.60 -3.37
C GLN A 86 3.95 -21.80 -4.12
N LEU A 87 3.21 -20.73 -4.38
CA LEU A 87 1.94 -20.76 -5.10
C LEU A 87 2.15 -20.79 -6.63
N LEU A 88 3.19 -20.13 -7.15
CA LEU A 88 3.43 -20.01 -8.60
C LEU A 88 3.31 -21.34 -9.37
N PRO A 89 3.85 -22.49 -8.92
CA PRO A 89 3.75 -23.75 -9.65
C PRO A 89 2.33 -24.26 -9.87
N THR A 90 1.36 -23.85 -9.04
CA THR A 90 -0.04 -24.29 -9.12
C THR A 90 -0.89 -23.42 -10.05
N LEU A 91 -0.31 -22.36 -10.62
CA LEU A 91 -1.01 -21.36 -11.43
C LEU A 91 -0.68 -21.50 -12.93
N PRO A 92 -1.60 -21.06 -13.82
CA PRO A 92 -1.36 -21.02 -15.26
C PRO A 92 -0.14 -20.16 -15.63
N ALA A 93 0.58 -20.55 -16.69
CA ALA A 93 1.82 -19.89 -17.10
C ALA A 93 1.67 -18.39 -17.35
N THR A 94 0.54 -17.95 -17.93
CA THR A 94 0.25 -16.53 -18.19
C THR A 94 0.11 -15.74 -16.89
N SER A 95 -0.55 -16.29 -15.89
CA SER A 95 -0.67 -15.68 -14.56
C SER A 95 0.66 -15.61 -13.81
N ARG A 96 1.54 -16.62 -13.98
CA ARG A 96 2.87 -16.60 -13.34
C ARG A 96 3.71 -15.40 -13.78
N ILE A 97 3.75 -15.11 -15.08
CA ILE A 97 4.53 -13.99 -15.62
C ILE A 97 4.09 -12.65 -15.03
N GLU A 98 2.77 -12.45 -14.91
CA GLU A 98 2.16 -11.25 -14.32
C GLU A 98 2.55 -11.11 -12.83
N ILE A 99 2.38 -12.18 -12.06
CA ILE A 99 2.69 -12.22 -10.62
C ILE A 99 4.18 -12.00 -10.36
N GLU A 100 5.06 -12.65 -11.13
CA GLU A 100 6.51 -12.44 -11.06
C GLU A 100 6.91 -10.99 -11.40
N GLY A 101 6.20 -10.38 -12.36
CA GLY A 101 6.34 -8.96 -12.69
C GLY A 101 6.06 -8.07 -11.47
N THR A 102 4.97 -8.34 -10.77
CA THR A 102 4.60 -7.62 -9.55
C THR A 102 5.58 -7.88 -8.40
N GLN A 103 6.09 -9.10 -8.21
CA GLN A 103 7.15 -9.37 -7.23
C GLN A 103 8.43 -8.57 -7.52
N ARG A 104 8.81 -8.41 -8.79
CA ARG A 104 9.95 -7.55 -9.18
C ARG A 104 9.69 -6.08 -8.83
N LEU A 105 8.47 -5.60 -9.05
CA LEU A 105 8.06 -4.25 -8.66
C LEU A 105 8.20 -4.04 -7.14
N LEU A 106 7.71 -4.97 -6.32
CA LEU A 106 7.83 -4.86 -4.86
C LEU A 106 9.28 -4.80 -4.37
N ASN A 107 10.18 -5.57 -4.99
CA ASN A 107 11.61 -5.51 -4.66
C ASN A 107 12.23 -4.14 -5.01
N LYS A 108 11.76 -3.53 -6.11
CA LYS A 108 12.14 -2.16 -6.48
C LYS A 108 11.58 -1.15 -5.48
N ASP A 109 10.33 -1.28 -5.05
CA ASP A 109 9.72 -0.36 -4.08
C ASP A 109 10.39 -0.45 -2.71
N LEU A 110 10.77 -1.65 -2.25
CA LEU A 110 11.58 -1.81 -1.04
C LEU A 110 12.94 -1.14 -1.18
N SER A 111 13.59 -1.28 -2.34
CA SER A 111 14.88 -0.62 -2.61
C SER A 111 14.75 0.91 -2.56
N GLU A 112 13.67 1.45 -3.12
CA GLU A 112 13.35 2.88 -3.04
C GLU A 112 13.10 3.32 -1.59
N LEU A 113 12.33 2.54 -0.81
CA LEU A 113 12.12 2.80 0.61
C LEU A 113 13.44 2.83 1.40
N ILE A 114 14.33 1.87 1.17
CA ILE A 114 15.66 1.83 1.80
C ILE A 114 16.49 3.07 1.41
N SER A 115 16.44 3.48 0.15
CA SER A 115 17.11 4.69 -0.35
C SER A 115 16.60 5.94 0.38
N LYS A 116 15.28 6.12 0.46
CA LYS A 116 14.66 7.27 1.14
C LYS A 116 14.89 7.26 2.65
N MET A 117 14.94 6.09 3.28
CA MET A 117 15.32 5.96 4.69
C MET A 117 16.75 6.45 4.93
N LYS A 118 17.71 6.02 4.12
CA LYS A 118 19.10 6.49 4.23
C LYS A 118 19.19 8.00 4.03
N LEU A 119 18.46 8.54 3.06
CA LEU A 119 18.40 9.99 2.82
C LEU A 119 17.83 10.74 4.05
N ALA A 120 16.78 10.21 4.68
CA ALA A 120 16.18 10.77 5.89
C ALA A 120 17.13 10.73 7.10
N GLN A 121 17.92 9.67 7.25
CA GLN A 121 18.96 9.59 8.29
C GLN A 121 20.06 10.64 8.06
N GLN A 122 20.56 10.74 6.83
CA GLN A 122 21.61 11.69 6.43
C GLN A 122 21.19 13.15 6.60
N ASN A 123 19.91 13.46 6.40
CA ASN A 123 19.37 14.83 6.49
C ASN A 123 18.61 15.09 7.79
N SER A 124 18.79 14.25 8.81
CA SER A 124 17.99 14.32 10.04
C SER A 124 18.15 15.64 10.81
N VAL A 125 19.32 16.28 10.73
CA VAL A 125 19.65 17.56 11.38
C VAL A 125 19.65 18.76 10.43
N THR A 126 19.21 18.58 9.18
CA THR A 126 19.16 19.66 8.18
C THR A 126 17.74 20.21 8.01
N SER A 127 17.59 21.33 7.30
CA SER A 127 16.28 21.89 6.94
C SER A 127 15.44 20.97 6.05
N LEU A 128 16.02 19.90 5.48
CA LEU A 128 15.34 18.94 4.63
C LEU A 128 14.79 17.73 5.40
N SER A 129 14.98 17.64 6.72
CA SER A 129 14.60 16.49 7.55
C SER A 129 13.16 16.03 7.33
N ASP A 130 12.19 16.95 7.42
CA ASP A 130 10.77 16.60 7.28
C ASP A 130 10.38 16.20 5.86
N GLU A 131 11.02 16.80 4.85
CA GLU A 131 10.78 16.44 3.46
C GLU A 131 11.33 15.05 3.15
N CYS A 132 12.51 14.70 3.67
CA CYS A 132 13.07 13.36 3.53
C CYS A 132 12.19 12.31 4.21
N LYS A 133 11.63 12.60 5.40
CA LYS A 133 10.67 11.72 6.07
C LYS A 133 9.40 11.52 5.22
N LYS A 134 8.85 12.59 4.62
CA LYS A 134 7.69 12.48 3.72
C LYS A 134 7.99 11.60 2.52
N GLN A 135 9.16 11.75 1.88
CA GLN A 135 9.54 10.89 0.76
C GLN A 135 9.66 9.42 1.17
N MET A 136 10.21 9.14 2.36
CA MET A 136 10.24 7.79 2.91
C MET A 136 8.83 7.23 3.13
N LEU A 137 7.91 8.02 3.68
CA LEU A 137 6.51 7.62 3.87
C LEU A 137 5.79 7.37 2.56
N THR A 138 6.05 8.18 1.52
CA THR A 138 5.51 7.97 0.18
C THR A 138 6.00 6.66 -0.41
N ALA A 139 7.30 6.36 -0.32
CA ALA A 139 7.85 5.09 -0.80
C ALA A 139 7.25 3.89 -0.05
N ALA A 140 7.09 3.98 1.27
CA ALA A 140 6.45 2.94 2.08
C ALA A 140 4.97 2.73 1.69
N HIS A 141 4.25 3.81 1.41
CA HIS A 141 2.86 3.75 0.95
C HIS A 141 2.73 3.08 -0.41
N THR A 142 3.59 3.42 -1.39
CA THR A 142 3.62 2.76 -2.70
C THR A 142 3.82 1.26 -2.54
N LEU A 143 4.81 0.83 -1.74
CA LEU A 143 5.04 -0.58 -1.45
C LEU A 143 3.79 -1.29 -0.87
N ALA A 144 3.05 -0.62 0.02
CA ALA A 144 1.80 -1.18 0.56
C ALA A 144 0.70 -1.30 -0.50
N VAL A 145 0.57 -0.32 -1.40
CA VAL A 145 -0.39 -0.37 -2.52
C VAL A 145 -0.03 -1.52 -3.45
N ASP A 146 1.24 -1.64 -3.84
CA ASP A 146 1.66 -2.71 -4.75
C ASP A 146 1.57 -4.09 -4.10
N SER A 147 1.71 -4.20 -2.78
CA SER A 147 1.48 -5.47 -2.08
C SER A 147 0.01 -5.94 -2.17
N LYS A 148 -0.94 -4.98 -2.23
CA LYS A 148 -2.35 -5.29 -2.51
C LYS A 148 -2.57 -5.65 -3.97
N ASN A 149 -1.91 -4.96 -4.90
CA ASN A 149 -1.95 -5.29 -6.32
C ASN A 149 -1.44 -6.73 -6.57
N LEU A 150 -0.44 -7.19 -5.81
CA LEU A 150 0.01 -8.59 -5.84
C LEU A 150 -1.08 -9.55 -5.39
N LEU A 151 -1.78 -9.25 -4.29
CA LEU A 151 -2.91 -10.06 -3.82
C LEU A 151 -4.01 -10.14 -4.88
N ASP A 152 -4.36 -9.01 -5.50
CA ASP A 152 -5.38 -8.96 -6.55
C ASP A 152 -4.96 -9.80 -7.77
N ALA A 153 -3.68 -9.74 -8.18
CA ALA A 153 -3.15 -10.57 -9.26
C ALA A 153 -3.18 -12.07 -8.93
N VAL A 154 -2.84 -12.44 -7.68
CA VAL A 154 -2.92 -13.81 -7.17
C VAL A 154 -4.37 -14.31 -7.16
N ASP A 155 -5.30 -13.49 -6.68
CA ASP A 155 -6.73 -13.83 -6.61
C ASP A 155 -7.31 -14.02 -8.01
N GLN A 156 -6.99 -13.14 -8.95
CA GLN A 156 -7.36 -13.30 -10.36
C GLN A 156 -6.77 -14.58 -10.96
N ALA A 157 -5.53 -14.91 -10.65
CA ALA A 157 -4.89 -16.14 -11.11
C ALA A 157 -5.60 -17.40 -10.58
N ARG A 158 -5.99 -17.40 -9.31
CA ARG A 158 -6.75 -18.51 -8.69
C ARG A 158 -8.13 -18.68 -9.32
N VAL A 159 -8.82 -17.59 -9.63
CA VAL A 159 -10.10 -17.62 -10.36
C VAL A 159 -9.92 -18.25 -11.74
N ARG A 160 -8.90 -17.83 -12.50
CA ARG A 160 -8.61 -18.38 -13.84
C ARG A 160 -8.19 -19.85 -13.79
N ALA A 161 -7.57 -20.30 -12.70
CA ALA A 161 -7.16 -21.68 -12.48
C ALA A 161 -8.32 -22.60 -12.06
N GLY A 162 -9.54 -22.08 -11.86
CA GLY A 162 -10.65 -22.84 -11.29
C GLY A 162 -10.44 -23.22 -9.81
N GLN A 163 -9.49 -22.58 -9.13
CA GLN A 163 -9.17 -22.81 -7.72
C GLN A 163 -9.98 -21.90 -6.76
N ALA A 164 -10.79 -20.99 -7.31
CA ALA A 164 -11.69 -20.16 -6.54
C ALA A 164 -12.88 -20.98 -6.01
N LYS A 165 -12.93 -21.21 -4.69
CA LYS A 165 -14.13 -21.74 -4.04
C LYS A 165 -15.10 -20.58 -3.74
N PRO A 166 -16.38 -20.68 -4.13
CA PRO A 166 -17.40 -19.73 -3.69
C PRO A 166 -17.62 -19.86 -2.18
N VAL A 167 -17.89 -18.74 -1.50
CA VAL A 167 -18.21 -18.71 -0.07
C VAL A 167 -19.46 -19.58 0.18
N PRO A 168 -19.45 -20.54 1.13
CA PRO A 168 -20.64 -21.30 1.47
C PRO A 168 -21.69 -20.36 2.10
N ASN A 169 -22.94 -20.46 1.61
CA ASN A 169 -24.11 -19.74 2.14
C ASN A 169 -24.40 -20.06 3.61
#